data_AF-A0A7X4J6X4-F1
#
_entry.id   AF-A0A7X4J6X4-F1
#
_cell.length_a   1.000
_cell.length_b   1.000
_cell.length_c   1.000
_cell.angle_alpha   90.00
_cell.angle_beta   90.00
_cell.angle_gamma   90.00
#
_symmetry.space_group_name_H-M   'P 1'
#
loop_
_entity.id
_entity.type
_entity.pdbx_description
1 polymer ?
#
loop_
_entity_poly.entity_id
_entity_poly.type
_entity_poly.pdbx_seq_one_letter_code
_entity_poly.pdbx_strand_id
1 'polypeptide(L)'
;MSDERLKRVAEPPSPGAAEAARPEDGPDRADNSISRRGALKVIAAGAALGAAASCAPEDAARSAESAHEALSGFEPLPPSNPLAAGTAADPDLLAPVVPWEMVLTDEEMRLVAALSDVIIPADERSPSASEVGVPDYVNEFVSAPAHTEQLTRLRGGLAWLNREARERFGAGDFPALTVEQQHEICDEIRFEPDAPAELKPQARFFDAFRDMVSTGFWTTEEGMRDLGYVGNIPLPSFDGPPPEVLEQLGLSGEDLA
;
A
#
# COMPACT_ATOMS: atom_id res chain seq x y z
N MET A 1 -27.03 -46.59 -20.90
CA MET A 1 -26.00 -45.89 -21.69
C MET A 1 -25.37 -44.86 -20.74
N SER A 2 -24.71 -45.30 -19.68
CA SER A 2 -23.31 -45.79 -19.66
C SER A 2 -22.32 -44.64 -19.86
N ASP A 3 -22.03 -43.96 -18.75
CA ASP A 3 -20.71 -43.83 -18.15
C ASP A 3 -19.50 -44.01 -19.08
N GLU A 4 -19.11 -42.94 -19.79
CA GLU A 4 -17.84 -42.92 -20.55
C GLU A 4 -17.26 -41.50 -20.74
N ARG A 5 -17.37 -40.63 -19.72
CA ARG A 5 -16.66 -39.32 -19.73
C ARG A 5 -15.71 -39.08 -18.56
N LEU A 6 -15.67 -39.97 -17.56
CA LEU A 6 -14.59 -40.01 -16.57
C LEU A 6 -13.56 -41.07 -16.96
N LYS A 7 -12.64 -40.73 -17.87
CA LYS A 7 -11.32 -41.38 -18.05
C LYS A 7 -10.55 -40.65 -19.15
N ARG A 8 -9.83 -39.59 -18.76
CA ARG A 8 -8.61 -39.11 -19.42
C ARG A 8 -7.92 -38.13 -18.48
N VAL A 9 -7.31 -38.68 -17.43
CA VAL A 9 -6.23 -38.01 -16.70
C VAL A 9 -4.97 -38.24 -17.53
N ALA A 10 -4.35 -37.17 -18.00
CA ALA A 10 -3.06 -37.25 -18.65
C ALA A 10 -1.99 -37.52 -17.59
N GLU A 11 -1.18 -38.57 -17.79
CA GLU A 11 0.02 -38.83 -16.98
C GLU A 11 1.05 -37.71 -17.18
N PRO A 12 1.76 -37.29 -16.10
CA PRO A 12 2.89 -36.38 -16.25
C PRO A 12 4.08 -37.10 -16.91
N PRO A 13 4.83 -36.43 -17.81
CA PRO A 13 5.98 -37.05 -18.45
C PRO A 13 7.15 -37.29 -17.48
N SER A 14 7.79 -38.46 -17.60
CA SER A 14 9.00 -38.86 -16.87
C SER A 14 10.20 -37.93 -17.14
N PRO A 15 11.12 -37.74 -16.17
CA PRO A 15 12.25 -36.84 -16.32
C PRO A 15 13.35 -37.51 -17.16
N GLY A 16 13.39 -37.17 -18.45
CA GLY A 16 14.46 -37.51 -19.37
C GLY A 16 15.38 -36.30 -19.61
N ALA A 17 16.66 -36.50 -19.32
CA ALA A 17 17.79 -35.57 -19.44
C ALA A 17 17.69 -34.54 -20.59
N ALA A 18 17.63 -33.26 -20.21
CA ALA A 18 18.10 -32.13 -21.01
C ALA A 18 19.09 -31.35 -20.15
N GLU A 19 20.36 -31.60 -20.42
CA GLU A 19 21.51 -30.94 -19.81
C GLU A 19 21.51 -29.46 -20.24
N ALA A 20 21.04 -28.59 -19.35
CA ALA A 20 21.15 -27.15 -19.52
C ALA A 20 22.60 -26.74 -19.22
N ALA A 21 23.26 -26.15 -20.21
CA ALA A 21 24.59 -25.56 -20.09
C ALA A 21 24.63 -24.57 -18.92
N ARG A 22 25.64 -24.72 -18.07
CA ARG A 22 25.92 -23.83 -16.94
C ARG A 22 26.26 -22.43 -17.47
N PRO A 23 25.66 -21.35 -16.95
CA PRO A 23 26.18 -20.02 -17.20
C PRO A 23 27.53 -19.87 -16.48
N GLU A 24 28.52 -19.40 -17.24
CA GLU A 24 29.88 -19.07 -16.82
C GLU A 24 29.91 -18.07 -15.65
N ASP A 25 30.93 -18.19 -14.80
CA ASP A 25 31.16 -17.43 -13.56
C ASP A 25 30.96 -15.90 -13.70
N GLY A 26 29.92 -15.40 -13.04
CA GLY A 26 29.77 -13.98 -12.68
C GLY A 26 30.49 -13.67 -11.35
N PRO A 27 30.70 -12.38 -11.01
CA PRO A 27 31.58 -12.00 -9.92
C PRO A 27 31.05 -12.50 -8.56
N ASP A 28 31.99 -12.88 -7.71
CA ASP A 28 31.87 -13.51 -6.40
C ASP A 28 30.60 -13.10 -5.63
N ARG A 29 29.68 -14.05 -5.47
CA ARG A 29 28.43 -13.90 -4.71
C ARG A 29 28.82 -13.86 -3.23
N ALA A 30 28.73 -12.69 -2.59
CA ALA A 30 28.93 -12.59 -1.15
C ALA A 30 27.98 -13.58 -0.44
N ASP A 31 28.55 -14.47 0.37
CA ASP A 31 27.82 -15.44 1.20
C ASP A 31 27.02 -14.68 2.25
N ASN A 32 25.76 -14.38 1.91
CA ASN A 32 24.82 -13.65 2.76
C ASN A 32 24.02 -14.61 3.66
N SER A 33 24.65 -15.69 4.14
CA SER A 33 24.02 -16.62 5.07
C SER A 33 24.05 -16.09 6.50
N ILE A 34 22.87 -15.93 7.13
CA ILE A 34 22.78 -15.59 8.55
C ILE A 34 23.44 -16.71 9.35
N SER A 35 24.55 -16.38 10.02
CA SER A 35 25.23 -17.31 10.91
C SER A 35 24.25 -17.84 11.96
N ARG A 36 24.37 -19.12 12.35
CA ARG A 36 23.60 -19.71 13.48
C ARG A 36 23.65 -18.85 14.74
N ARG A 37 24.78 -18.16 14.97
CA ARG A 37 24.93 -17.21 16.07
C ARG A 37 24.07 -15.95 15.87
N GLY A 38 23.94 -15.46 14.65
CA GLY A 38 23.01 -14.38 14.29
C GLY A 38 21.56 -14.79 14.51
N ALA A 39 21.17 -15.98 14.05
CA ALA A 39 19.82 -16.50 14.28
C ALA A 39 19.48 -16.66 15.77
N LEU A 40 20.42 -17.17 16.59
CA LEU A 40 20.23 -17.29 18.04
C LEU A 40 20.15 -15.95 18.76
N LYS A 41 20.87 -14.92 18.28
CA LYS A 41 20.75 -13.55 18.80
C LYS A 41 19.37 -12.95 18.50
N VAL A 42 18.82 -13.19 17.30
CA VAL A 42 17.47 -12.74 16.92
C VAL A 42 16.40 -13.39 17.81
N ILE A 43 16.49 -14.70 18.05
CA ILE A 43 15.56 -15.41 18.93
C ILE A 43 15.65 -14.90 20.37
N ALA A 44 16.86 -14.63 20.88
CA ALA A 44 17.07 -14.12 22.23
C ALA A 44 16.52 -12.69 22.44
N ALA A 45 16.60 -11.83 21.43
CA ALA A 45 16.04 -10.48 21.49
C ALA A 45 14.50 -10.46 21.60
N GLY A 46 13.82 -11.39 20.91
CA GLY A 46 12.35 -11.52 20.98
C GLY A 46 11.81 -11.94 22.35
N ALA A 47 12.62 -12.64 23.17
CA ALA A 47 12.19 -13.13 24.48
C ALA A 47 12.21 -12.05 25.59
N ALA A 48 12.92 -10.94 25.39
CA ALA A 48 13.10 -9.90 26.42
C ALA A 48 11.91 -8.92 26.56
N LEU A 49 10.99 -8.89 25.59
CA LEU A 49 9.85 -7.96 25.57
C LEU A 49 8.64 -8.42 26.42
N GLY A 50 8.69 -9.60 27.04
CA GLY A 50 7.53 -10.23 27.70
C GLY A 50 7.21 -9.82 29.14
N ALA A 51 7.88 -8.82 29.73
CA ALA A 51 7.73 -8.52 31.17
C ALA A 51 7.39 -7.05 31.45
N ALA A 52 6.15 -6.63 31.20
CA ALA A 52 5.60 -5.40 31.79
C ALA A 52 4.08 -5.47 31.95
N ALA A 53 3.62 -6.23 32.95
CA ALA A 53 2.24 -6.15 33.45
C ALA A 53 2.27 -5.62 34.89
N SER A 54 2.22 -4.29 35.07
CA SER A 54 1.74 -3.67 36.32
C SER A 54 1.51 -2.16 36.13
N CYS A 55 0.34 -1.68 36.56
CA CYS A 55 -0.04 -0.26 36.53
C CYS A 55 0.64 0.51 37.68
N ALA A 56 1.79 1.13 37.42
CA ALA A 56 2.29 2.30 38.15
C ALA A 56 3.36 3.05 37.31
N PRO A 57 3.31 4.40 37.19
CA PRO A 57 4.24 5.16 36.35
C PRO A 57 5.70 5.09 36.83
N GLU A 58 5.92 4.82 38.12
CA GLU A 58 7.23 4.72 38.77
C GLU A 58 7.95 3.38 38.47
N ASP A 59 7.18 2.35 38.12
CA ASP A 59 7.69 1.02 37.76
C ASP A 59 7.90 0.93 36.24
N ALA A 60 7.12 1.66 35.43
CA ALA A 60 7.32 1.75 33.98
C ALA A 60 8.69 2.37 33.59
N ALA A 61 9.13 3.41 34.31
CA ALA A 61 10.44 4.02 34.09
C ALA A 61 11.61 3.08 34.43
N ARG A 62 11.50 2.33 35.54
CA ARG A 62 12.50 1.33 35.95
C ARG A 62 12.51 0.11 35.03
N SER A 63 11.36 -0.31 34.52
CA SER A 63 11.27 -1.35 33.49
C SER A 63 11.88 -0.90 32.17
N ALA A 64 11.66 0.35 31.75
CA ALA A 64 12.28 0.92 30.56
C ALA A 64 13.81 1.05 30.69
N GLU A 65 14.32 1.47 31.86
CA GLU A 65 15.76 1.47 32.15
C GLU A 65 16.34 0.06 32.17
N SER A 66 15.66 -0.92 32.79
CA SER A 66 16.13 -2.31 32.82
C SER A 66 16.08 -2.99 31.45
N ALA A 67 15.10 -2.65 30.60
CA ALA A 67 15.03 -3.10 29.22
C ALA A 67 16.11 -2.44 28.37
N HIS A 68 16.34 -1.13 28.56
CA HIS A 68 17.43 -0.41 27.90
C HIS A 68 18.80 -0.96 28.30
N GLU A 69 19.01 -1.33 29.57
CA GLU A 69 20.25 -1.92 30.06
C GLU A 69 20.41 -3.39 29.62
N ALA A 70 19.33 -4.17 29.56
CA ALA A 70 19.34 -5.52 28.97
C ALA A 70 19.62 -5.50 27.46
N LEU A 71 19.22 -4.43 26.77
CA LEU A 71 19.46 -4.20 25.34
C LEU A 71 20.75 -3.42 25.05
N SER A 72 21.38 -2.82 26.06
CA SER A 72 22.60 -1.99 25.91
C SER A 72 23.83 -2.78 25.43
N GLY A 73 23.81 -4.10 25.59
CA GLY A 73 24.81 -5.03 25.04
C GLY A 73 24.44 -5.65 23.69
N PHE A 74 23.26 -5.34 23.15
CA PHE A 74 22.87 -5.72 21.80
C PHE A 74 23.29 -4.60 20.86
N GLU A 75 24.22 -4.89 19.95
CA GLU A 75 24.42 -4.00 18.82
C GLU A 75 23.09 -3.84 18.08
N PRO A 76 22.69 -2.61 17.73
CA PRO A 76 21.47 -2.39 16.97
C PRO A 76 21.54 -3.27 15.72
N LEU A 77 20.48 -4.03 15.47
CA LEU A 77 20.33 -4.73 14.21
C LEU A 77 20.56 -3.72 13.07
N PRO A 78 21.24 -4.11 11.98
CA PRO A 78 21.32 -3.24 10.82
C PRO A 78 19.89 -2.82 10.47
N PRO A 79 19.69 -1.54 10.10
CA PRO A 79 18.36 -0.96 9.97
C PRO A 79 17.55 -1.59 8.85
N SER A 80 18.12 -2.47 8.02
CA SER A 80 17.44 -3.16 6.92
C SER A 80 17.44 -4.67 7.09
N ASN A 81 16.43 -5.32 6.53
CA ASN A 81 16.45 -6.77 6.35
C ASN A 81 17.69 -7.12 5.51
N PRO A 82 18.69 -7.86 6.04
CA PRO A 82 19.94 -8.13 5.32
C PRO A 82 19.73 -8.98 4.06
N LEU A 83 18.53 -9.52 3.86
CA LEU A 83 18.13 -10.32 2.70
C LEU A 83 17.30 -9.54 1.67
N ALA A 84 16.87 -8.31 1.95
CA ALA A 84 16.12 -7.52 0.98
C ALA A 84 17.03 -7.21 -0.22
N ALA A 85 16.62 -7.61 -1.42
CA ALA A 85 17.38 -7.38 -2.64
C ALA A 85 17.40 -5.90 -3.05
N GLY A 86 16.52 -5.06 -2.49
CA GLY A 86 16.37 -3.65 -2.83
C GLY A 86 15.85 -3.44 -4.27
N THR A 87 15.18 -4.46 -4.82
CA THR A 87 14.60 -4.42 -6.17
C THR A 87 13.12 -4.07 -6.08
N ALA A 88 12.50 -3.70 -7.19
CA ALA A 88 11.06 -3.45 -7.23
C ALA A 88 10.21 -4.67 -6.77
N ALA A 89 10.72 -5.90 -6.95
CA ALA A 89 10.05 -7.13 -6.53
C ALA A 89 10.34 -7.53 -5.07
N ASP A 90 11.39 -6.95 -4.48
CA ASP A 90 11.81 -7.21 -3.10
C ASP A 90 12.45 -5.94 -2.52
N PRO A 91 11.61 -4.93 -2.19
CA PRO A 91 12.08 -3.64 -1.70
C PRO A 91 12.56 -3.75 -0.26
N ASP A 92 13.55 -2.93 0.08
CA ASP A 92 13.93 -2.72 1.47
C ASP A 92 12.89 -1.81 2.15
N LEU A 93 12.01 -2.40 2.96
CA LEU A 93 10.94 -1.66 3.63
C LEU A 93 11.45 -0.71 4.73
N LEU A 94 12.70 -0.84 5.14
CA LEU A 94 13.28 0.00 6.20
C LEU A 94 14.15 1.12 5.62
N ALA A 95 14.65 0.95 4.40
CA ALA A 95 15.31 2.00 3.62
C ALA A 95 14.75 2.02 2.18
N PRO A 96 13.48 2.44 1.99
CA PRO A 96 12.84 2.39 0.69
C PRO A 96 13.55 3.34 -0.29
N VAL A 97 13.80 2.84 -1.50
CA VAL A 97 14.37 3.61 -2.61
C VAL A 97 13.45 3.46 -3.81
N VAL A 98 13.06 4.57 -4.41
CA VAL A 98 12.33 4.60 -5.68
C VAL A 98 13.33 4.54 -6.83
N PRO A 99 13.34 3.48 -7.66
CA PRO A 99 14.39 3.27 -8.66
C PRO A 99 14.09 3.97 -10.00
N TRP A 100 13.05 4.81 -10.07
CA TRP A 100 12.65 5.56 -11.27
C TRP A 100 12.49 7.05 -10.98
N GLU A 101 12.59 7.86 -12.03
CA GLU A 101 12.44 9.32 -11.94
C GLU A 101 10.96 9.74 -11.85
N MET A 102 10.70 10.84 -11.16
CA MET A 102 9.39 11.48 -11.15
C MET A 102 9.14 12.22 -12.47
N VAL A 103 8.01 11.95 -13.13
CA VAL A 103 7.77 12.40 -14.52
C VAL A 103 6.74 13.52 -14.64
N LEU A 104 5.95 13.78 -13.59
CA LEU A 104 4.99 14.87 -13.58
C LEU A 104 5.69 16.22 -13.36
N THR A 105 5.26 17.22 -14.11
CA THR A 105 5.70 18.60 -13.98
C THR A 105 5.07 19.29 -12.76
N ASP A 106 5.65 20.40 -12.31
CA ASP A 106 5.08 21.22 -11.22
C ASP A 106 3.63 21.68 -11.49
N GLU A 107 3.28 21.90 -12.76
CA GLU A 107 1.92 22.28 -13.15
C GLU A 107 0.95 21.12 -13.04
N GLU A 108 1.37 19.93 -13.49
CA GLU A 108 0.61 18.69 -13.34
C GLU A 108 0.43 18.34 -11.86
N MET A 109 1.48 18.49 -11.04
CA MET A 109 1.43 18.23 -9.59
C MET A 109 0.44 19.15 -8.87
N ARG A 110 0.40 20.45 -9.22
CA ARG A 110 -0.62 21.38 -8.68
C ARG A 110 -2.03 20.94 -9.03
N LEU A 111 -2.23 20.41 -10.23
CA LEU A 111 -3.53 19.91 -10.66
C LEU A 111 -3.92 18.60 -9.98
N VAL A 112 -2.98 17.68 -9.84
CA VAL A 112 -3.15 16.43 -9.09
C VAL A 112 -3.52 16.74 -7.64
N ALA A 113 -2.86 17.69 -6.99
CA ALA A 113 -3.18 18.11 -5.62
C ALA A 113 -4.62 18.65 -5.51
N ALA A 114 -4.98 19.63 -6.34
CA ALA A 114 -6.33 20.20 -6.33
C ALA A 114 -7.41 19.14 -6.61
N LEU A 115 -7.19 18.25 -7.59
CA LEU A 115 -8.14 17.18 -7.91
C LEU A 115 -8.24 16.12 -6.80
N SER A 116 -7.13 15.84 -6.10
CA SER A 116 -7.14 14.93 -4.95
C SER A 116 -7.99 15.47 -3.82
N ASP A 117 -7.91 16.77 -3.54
CA ASP A 117 -8.70 17.44 -2.50
C ASP A 117 -10.18 17.54 -2.85
N VAL A 118 -10.55 17.56 -4.13
CA VAL A 118 -11.95 17.45 -4.57
C VAL A 118 -12.53 16.06 -4.25
N ILE A 119 -11.70 15.01 -4.32
CA ILE A 119 -12.12 13.61 -4.11
C ILE A 119 -12.16 13.26 -2.62
N ILE A 120 -11.12 13.65 -1.87
CA ILE A 120 -11.04 13.49 -0.41
C ILE A 120 -10.68 14.86 0.19
N PRO A 121 -11.68 15.70 0.47
CA PRO A 121 -11.47 16.97 1.14
C PRO A 121 -11.17 16.78 2.62
N ALA A 122 -10.57 17.80 3.24
CA ALA A 122 -10.45 17.85 4.70
C ALA A 122 -11.84 17.95 5.34
N ASP A 123 -12.04 17.24 6.45
CA ASP A 123 -13.26 17.28 7.25
C ASP A 123 -12.95 17.21 8.76
N GLU A 124 -13.96 16.92 9.59
CA GLU A 124 -13.78 16.83 11.04
C GLU A 124 -12.93 15.62 11.50
N ARG A 125 -12.78 14.60 10.66
CA ARG A 125 -12.12 13.33 10.98
C ARG A 125 -10.72 13.25 10.44
N SER A 126 -10.48 13.82 9.26
CA SER A 126 -9.21 13.67 8.56
C SER A 126 -8.81 14.91 7.74
N PRO A 127 -7.50 15.12 7.54
CA PRO A 127 -6.98 16.11 6.59
C PRO A 127 -7.36 15.77 5.14
N SER A 128 -7.09 16.68 4.21
CA SER A 128 -7.33 16.41 2.79
C SER A 128 -6.29 15.44 2.21
N ALA A 129 -6.57 14.88 1.03
CA ALA A 129 -5.62 13.99 0.36
C ALA A 129 -4.27 14.65 0.07
N SER A 130 -4.23 15.92 -0.33
CA SER A 130 -2.97 16.62 -0.58
C SER A 130 -2.12 16.83 0.67
N GLU A 131 -2.76 17.00 1.84
CA GLU A 131 -2.09 17.22 3.12
C GLU A 131 -1.35 15.97 3.64
N VAL A 132 -1.71 14.77 3.16
CA VAL A 132 -1.08 13.50 3.56
C VAL A 132 -0.21 12.88 2.46
N GLY A 133 0.20 13.67 1.47
CA GLY A 133 1.17 13.25 0.46
C GLY A 133 0.62 12.39 -0.68
N VAL A 134 -0.70 12.30 -0.84
CA VAL A 134 -1.32 11.54 -1.96
C VAL A 134 -0.82 12.00 -3.34
N PRO A 135 -0.61 13.29 -3.63
CA PRO A 135 -0.09 13.72 -4.93
C PRO A 135 1.29 13.15 -5.25
N ASP A 136 2.16 13.01 -4.24
CA ASP A 136 3.49 12.43 -4.40
C ASP A 136 3.39 10.93 -4.70
N TYR A 137 2.51 10.21 -3.99
CA TYR A 137 2.17 8.83 -4.32
C TYR A 137 1.66 8.67 -5.76
N VAL A 138 0.76 9.55 -6.21
CA VAL A 138 0.24 9.50 -7.58
C VAL A 138 1.38 9.66 -8.58
N ASN A 139 2.27 10.64 -8.39
CA ASN A 139 3.43 10.87 -9.24
C ASN A 139 4.35 9.65 -9.27
N GLU A 140 4.68 9.10 -8.11
CA GLU A 140 5.51 7.90 -7.99
C GLU A 140 4.90 6.72 -8.74
N PHE A 141 3.60 6.47 -8.53
CA PHE A 141 2.88 5.36 -9.14
C PHE A 141 2.86 5.47 -10.67
N VAL A 142 2.48 6.64 -11.22
CA VAL A 142 2.44 6.80 -12.69
C VAL A 142 3.82 6.91 -13.34
N SER A 143 4.85 7.25 -12.56
CA SER A 143 6.24 7.26 -13.00
C SER A 143 6.82 5.86 -13.20
N ALA A 144 6.27 4.83 -12.54
CA ALA A 144 6.85 3.50 -12.63
C ALA A 144 6.78 2.99 -14.07
N PRO A 145 7.84 2.32 -14.60
CA PRO A 145 7.87 1.86 -15.99
C PRO A 145 6.71 0.93 -16.40
N ALA A 146 6.10 0.23 -15.44
CA ALA A 146 4.95 -0.64 -15.66
C ALA A 146 3.62 0.12 -15.87
N HIS A 147 3.58 1.44 -15.60
CA HIS A 147 2.35 2.23 -15.52
C HIS A 147 2.21 3.29 -16.63
N THR A 148 2.84 3.05 -17.79
CA THR A 148 2.82 3.99 -18.93
C THR A 148 1.40 4.28 -19.48
N GLU A 149 0.49 3.31 -19.44
CA GLU A 149 -0.91 3.52 -19.82
C GLU A 149 -1.64 4.43 -18.82
N GLN A 150 -1.39 4.25 -17.53
CA GLN A 150 -1.94 5.06 -16.44
C GLN A 150 -1.44 6.50 -16.55
N LEU A 151 -0.15 6.71 -16.80
CA LEU A 151 0.43 8.03 -17.05
C LEU A 151 -0.23 8.73 -18.26
N THR A 152 -0.42 7.99 -19.36
CA THR A 152 -1.05 8.53 -20.57
C THR A 152 -2.50 8.94 -20.29
N ARG A 153 -3.26 8.11 -19.57
CA ARG A 153 -4.64 8.40 -19.18
C ARG A 153 -4.71 9.61 -18.24
N LEU A 154 -3.85 9.65 -17.22
CA LEU A 154 -3.74 10.76 -16.28
C LEU A 154 -3.54 12.07 -17.05
N ARG A 155 -2.48 12.16 -17.87
CA ARG A 155 -2.17 13.37 -18.65
C ARG A 155 -3.30 13.82 -19.56
N GLY A 156 -3.98 12.87 -20.21
CA GLY A 156 -5.16 13.17 -21.03
C GLY A 156 -6.30 13.80 -20.21
N GLY A 157 -6.54 13.26 -19.02
CA GLY A 157 -7.52 13.78 -18.07
C GLY A 157 -7.16 15.16 -17.51
N LEU A 158 -5.93 15.36 -17.04
CA LEU A 158 -5.46 16.65 -16.51
C LEU A 158 -5.54 17.76 -17.59
N ALA A 159 -5.14 17.43 -18.83
CA ALA A 159 -5.24 18.36 -19.96
C ALA A 159 -6.70 18.69 -20.32
N TRP A 160 -7.62 17.73 -20.20
CA TRP A 160 -9.05 17.99 -20.38
C TRP A 160 -9.59 18.88 -19.27
N LEU A 161 -9.29 18.62 -17.99
CA LEU A 161 -9.75 19.45 -16.87
C LEU A 161 -9.33 20.92 -17.03
N ASN A 162 -8.07 21.17 -17.41
CA ASN A 162 -7.60 22.52 -17.68
C ASN A 162 -8.33 23.19 -18.85
N ARG A 163 -8.62 22.45 -19.92
CA ARG A 163 -9.41 22.99 -21.03
C ARG A 163 -10.83 23.31 -20.59
N GLU A 164 -11.48 22.40 -19.88
CA GLU A 164 -12.87 22.54 -19.41
C GLU A 164 -13.00 23.75 -18.47
N ALA A 165 -12.04 23.91 -17.55
CA ALA A 165 -11.94 25.06 -16.64
C ALA A 165 -11.88 26.39 -17.40
N ARG A 166 -11.01 26.48 -18.40
CA ARG A 166 -10.84 27.69 -19.24
C ARG A 166 -12.09 27.99 -20.06
N GLU A 167 -12.68 26.96 -20.67
CA GLU A 167 -13.84 27.11 -21.56
C GLU A 167 -15.11 27.51 -20.82
N ARG A 168 -15.37 26.91 -19.66
CA ARG A 168 -16.60 27.18 -18.88
C ARG A 168 -16.52 28.45 -18.05
N PHE A 169 -15.38 28.71 -17.42
CA PHE A 169 -15.29 29.71 -16.36
C PHE A 169 -14.37 30.89 -16.70
N GLY A 170 -13.44 30.73 -17.65
CA GLY A 170 -12.49 31.78 -18.04
C GLY A 170 -11.53 32.23 -16.93
N ALA A 171 -11.56 31.57 -15.76
CA ALA A 171 -10.77 31.91 -14.57
C ALA A 171 -9.36 31.31 -14.57
N GLY A 172 -8.98 30.60 -15.64
CA GLY A 172 -7.70 29.94 -15.80
C GLY A 172 -7.82 28.42 -15.74
N ASP A 173 -6.79 27.79 -15.17
CA ASP A 173 -6.64 26.34 -15.07
C ASP A 173 -7.46 25.77 -13.91
N PHE A 174 -7.69 24.46 -13.90
CA PHE A 174 -8.54 23.79 -12.92
C PHE A 174 -8.20 24.14 -11.45
N PRO A 175 -6.92 24.24 -11.03
CA PRO A 175 -6.58 24.63 -9.65
C PRO A 175 -6.94 26.08 -9.29
N ALA A 176 -7.19 26.94 -10.27
CA ALA A 176 -7.56 28.34 -10.05
C ALA A 176 -9.08 28.56 -9.91
N LEU A 177 -9.87 27.52 -10.17
CA LEU A 177 -11.32 27.55 -10.01
C LEU A 177 -11.74 27.60 -8.55
N THR A 178 -12.95 28.08 -8.27
CA THR A 178 -13.56 27.90 -6.94
C THR A 178 -13.90 26.44 -6.70
N VAL A 179 -14.06 26.05 -5.43
CA VAL A 179 -14.44 24.68 -5.05
C VAL A 179 -15.74 24.26 -5.74
N GLU A 180 -16.73 25.15 -5.81
CA GLU A 180 -18.01 24.88 -6.48
C GLU A 180 -17.84 24.62 -7.98
N GLN A 181 -16.96 25.38 -8.65
CA GLN A 181 -16.66 25.21 -10.07
C GLN A 181 -15.89 23.91 -10.35
N GLN A 182 -14.98 23.52 -9.45
CA GLN A 182 -14.30 22.23 -9.53
C GLN A 182 -15.28 21.07 -9.40
N HIS A 183 -16.18 21.14 -8.41
CA HIS A 183 -17.24 20.15 -8.24
C HIS A 183 -18.17 20.08 -9.44
N GLU A 184 -18.55 21.21 -10.05
CA GLU A 184 -19.40 21.24 -11.24
C GLU A 184 -18.82 20.40 -12.39
N ILE A 185 -17.51 20.53 -12.66
CA ILE A 185 -16.83 19.72 -13.68
C ILE A 185 -16.76 18.24 -13.26
N CYS A 186 -16.35 17.97 -12.01
CA CYS A 186 -16.16 16.61 -11.51
C CYS A 186 -17.47 15.83 -11.40
N ASP A 187 -18.59 16.49 -11.10
CA ASP A 187 -19.90 15.86 -10.96
C ASP A 187 -20.43 15.26 -12.27
N GLU A 188 -20.06 15.83 -13.41
CA GLU A 188 -20.48 15.32 -14.73
C GLU A 188 -19.76 14.02 -15.12
N ILE A 189 -18.58 13.78 -14.54
CA ILE A 189 -17.72 12.63 -14.87
C ILE A 189 -17.60 11.65 -13.71
N ARG A 190 -18.31 11.87 -12.58
CA ARG A 190 -18.16 11.10 -11.34
C ARG A 190 -18.50 9.62 -11.47
N PHE A 191 -19.27 9.23 -12.49
CA PHE A 191 -19.70 7.85 -12.69
C PHE A 191 -19.88 7.52 -14.18
N GLU A 192 -19.03 6.63 -14.71
CA GLU A 192 -18.97 6.30 -16.15
C GLU A 192 -20.30 5.83 -16.76
N PRO A 193 -21.11 4.99 -16.09
CA PRO A 193 -22.38 4.55 -16.65
C PRO A 193 -23.37 5.68 -16.92
N ASP A 194 -23.35 6.71 -16.08
CA ASP A 194 -24.28 7.84 -16.12
C ASP A 194 -23.73 9.05 -16.90
N ALA A 195 -22.43 9.07 -17.18
CA ALA A 195 -21.77 10.16 -17.91
C ALA A 195 -22.28 10.28 -19.36
N PRO A 196 -22.38 11.50 -19.91
CA PRO A 196 -22.64 11.72 -21.33
C PRO A 196 -21.70 10.89 -22.22
N ALA A 197 -22.19 10.45 -23.38
CA ALA A 197 -21.43 9.55 -24.25
C ALA A 197 -20.06 10.12 -24.65
N GLU A 198 -20.00 11.44 -24.87
CA GLU A 198 -18.82 12.23 -25.18
C GLU A 198 -17.86 12.41 -24.00
N LEU A 199 -18.33 12.26 -22.76
CA LEU A 199 -17.54 12.38 -21.54
C LEU A 199 -17.15 11.03 -20.91
N LYS A 200 -17.57 9.90 -21.49
CA LYS A 200 -17.19 8.57 -20.99
C LYS A 200 -15.66 8.37 -20.85
N PRO A 201 -14.80 8.83 -21.78
CA PRO A 201 -13.36 8.73 -21.59
C PRO A 201 -12.86 9.48 -20.33
N GLN A 202 -13.42 10.65 -20.06
CA GLN A 202 -13.11 11.50 -18.92
C GLN A 202 -13.61 10.88 -17.62
N ALA A 203 -14.80 10.28 -17.64
CA ALA A 203 -15.33 9.54 -16.50
C ALA A 203 -14.46 8.32 -16.15
N ARG A 204 -13.91 7.60 -17.14
CA ARG A 204 -12.94 6.51 -16.90
C ARG A 204 -11.61 7.01 -16.35
N PHE A 205 -11.17 8.18 -16.79
CA PHE A 205 -10.01 8.85 -16.20
C PHE A 205 -10.27 9.19 -14.73
N PHE A 206 -11.41 9.83 -14.43
CA PHE A 206 -11.76 10.26 -13.09
C PHE A 206 -11.94 9.07 -12.13
N ASP A 207 -12.55 7.99 -12.60
CA ASP A 207 -12.67 6.74 -11.85
C ASP A 207 -11.29 6.15 -11.49
N ALA A 208 -10.39 6.02 -12.47
CA ALA A 208 -9.04 5.54 -12.23
C ALA A 208 -8.23 6.48 -11.32
N PHE A 209 -8.44 7.80 -11.41
CA PHE A 209 -7.78 8.78 -10.54
C PHE A 209 -8.30 8.69 -9.10
N ARG A 210 -9.61 8.54 -8.91
CA ARG A 210 -10.22 8.31 -7.61
C ARG A 210 -9.70 7.04 -6.95
N ASP A 211 -9.52 5.96 -7.70
CA ASP A 211 -8.94 4.72 -7.18
C ASP A 211 -7.51 4.95 -6.65
N MET A 212 -6.69 5.70 -7.39
CA MET A 212 -5.34 6.06 -6.93
C MET A 212 -5.38 6.94 -5.68
N VAL A 213 -6.22 7.99 -5.66
CA VAL A 213 -6.34 8.88 -4.50
C VAL A 213 -6.81 8.13 -3.26
N SER A 214 -7.81 7.25 -3.42
CA SER A 214 -8.34 6.40 -2.36
C SER A 214 -7.27 5.45 -1.82
N THR A 215 -6.50 4.82 -2.72
CA THR A 215 -5.41 3.92 -2.34
C THR A 215 -4.32 4.67 -1.59
N GLY A 216 -3.90 5.83 -2.10
CA GLY A 216 -2.89 6.67 -1.44
C GLY A 216 -3.35 7.12 -0.05
N PHE A 217 -4.57 7.65 0.06
CA PHE A 217 -5.08 8.22 1.30
C PHE A 217 -5.28 7.15 2.39
N TRP A 218 -6.03 6.09 2.10
CA TRP A 218 -6.38 5.09 3.13
C TRP A 218 -5.24 4.12 3.48
N THR A 219 -4.07 4.28 2.88
CA THR A 219 -2.83 3.60 3.28
C THR A 219 -1.92 4.48 4.14
N THR A 220 -2.25 5.75 4.37
CA THR A 220 -1.56 6.60 5.36
C THR A 220 -2.04 6.33 6.79
N GLU A 221 -1.33 6.84 7.79
CA GLU A 221 -1.76 6.75 9.18
C GLU A 221 -3.09 7.47 9.43
N GLU A 222 -3.27 8.64 8.83
CA GLU A 222 -4.50 9.44 8.91
C GLU A 222 -5.67 8.72 8.26
N GLY A 223 -5.47 8.18 7.05
CA GLY A 223 -6.52 7.43 6.37
C GLY A 223 -6.87 6.12 7.07
N MET A 224 -5.89 5.36 7.56
CA MET A 224 -6.16 4.16 8.36
C MET A 224 -6.98 4.49 9.62
N ARG A 225 -6.67 5.62 10.29
CA ARG A 225 -7.45 6.10 11.43
C ARG A 225 -8.85 6.51 11.03
N ASP A 226 -9.01 7.19 9.90
CA ASP A 226 -10.31 7.56 9.34
C ASP A 226 -11.20 6.32 9.11
N LEU A 227 -10.67 5.24 8.54
CA LEU A 227 -11.40 3.96 8.38
C LEU A 227 -11.75 3.27 9.69
N GLY A 228 -11.13 3.65 10.81
CA GLY A 228 -11.18 2.89 12.05
C GLY A 228 -10.42 1.56 11.95
N TYR A 229 -9.41 1.47 11.09
CA TYR A 229 -8.60 0.28 10.93
C TYR A 229 -7.67 0.06 12.14
N VAL A 230 -7.77 -1.10 12.77
CA VAL A 230 -6.98 -1.47 13.98
C VAL A 230 -6.04 -2.66 13.76
N GLY A 231 -5.95 -3.18 12.54
CA GLY A 231 -5.23 -4.44 12.24
C GLY A 231 -3.71 -4.36 12.37
N ASN A 232 -3.12 -3.15 12.34
CA ASN A 232 -1.67 -2.95 12.51
C ASN A 232 -1.27 -2.74 13.98
N ILE A 233 -2.22 -2.86 14.92
CA ILE A 233 -1.94 -2.76 16.35
C ILE A 233 -1.68 -4.16 16.91
N PRO A 234 -0.54 -4.42 17.55
CA PRO A 234 -0.27 -5.71 18.16
C PRO A 234 -1.26 -5.98 19.29
N LEU A 235 -1.92 -7.13 19.24
CA LEU A 235 -2.83 -7.59 20.30
C LEU A 235 -2.09 -8.55 21.25
N PRO A 236 -2.22 -8.38 22.57
CA PRO A 236 -1.59 -9.28 23.54
C PRO A 236 -2.23 -10.68 23.56
N SER A 237 -3.52 -10.76 23.26
CA SER A 237 -4.27 -12.00 23.06
C SER A 237 -5.20 -11.84 21.87
N PHE A 238 -5.50 -12.96 21.21
CA PHE A 238 -6.57 -13.06 20.23
C PHE A 238 -7.70 -13.86 20.88
N ASP A 239 -8.77 -13.16 21.28
CA ASP A 239 -9.88 -13.77 22.02
C ASP A 239 -10.79 -14.64 21.13
N GLY A 240 -10.50 -14.70 19.82
CA GLY A 240 -11.28 -15.44 18.85
C GLY A 240 -12.52 -14.69 18.35
N PRO A 241 -13.33 -15.33 17.48
CA PRO A 241 -14.59 -14.77 17.02
C PRO A 241 -15.57 -14.55 18.19
N PRO A 242 -16.45 -13.54 18.13
CA PRO A 242 -17.46 -13.32 19.16
C PRO A 242 -18.36 -14.55 19.38
N PRO A 243 -18.79 -14.84 20.62
CA PRO A 243 -19.62 -16.01 20.93
C PRO A 243 -20.89 -16.10 20.07
N GLU A 244 -21.51 -14.98 19.72
CA GLU A 244 -22.71 -14.91 18.91
C GLU A 244 -22.47 -15.42 17.48
N VAL A 245 -21.27 -15.19 16.94
CA VAL A 245 -20.86 -15.71 15.62
C VAL A 245 -20.59 -17.21 15.69
N LEU A 246 -19.95 -17.68 16.76
CA LEU A 246 -19.72 -19.11 16.98
C LEU A 246 -21.05 -19.88 17.13
N GLU A 247 -22.03 -19.30 17.82
CA GLU A 247 -23.37 -19.86 17.95
C GLU A 247 -24.08 -19.96 16.59
N GLN A 248 -24.04 -18.90 15.77
CA GLN A 248 -24.61 -18.92 14.42
C GLN A 248 -24.00 -20.00 13.52
N LEU A 249 -22.71 -20.29 13.70
CA LEU A 249 -21.98 -21.31 12.94
C LEU A 249 -22.10 -22.72 13.54
N GLY A 250 -22.78 -22.88 14.68
CA GLY A 250 -22.89 -24.16 15.37
C GLY A 250 -21.58 -24.65 15.99
N LEU A 251 -20.61 -23.75 16.23
CA LEU A 251 -19.28 -24.03 16.77
C LEU A 251 -19.21 -23.76 18.29
N SER A 252 -20.34 -23.80 18.98
CA SER A 252 -20.44 -23.53 20.42
C SER A 252 -20.32 -24.85 21.23
N GLY A 253 -19.11 -25.22 21.64
CA GLY A 253 -18.85 -26.43 22.44
C GLY A 253 -17.41 -26.94 22.36
N GLU A 254 -17.16 -28.17 22.84
CA GLU A 254 -15.85 -28.88 22.98
C GLU A 254 -14.94 -28.90 21.73
N ASP A 255 -15.41 -28.42 20.59
CA ASP A 255 -14.73 -28.40 19.28
C ASP A 255 -13.63 -27.32 19.15
N LEU A 256 -13.44 -26.45 20.16
CA LEU A 256 -12.45 -25.37 20.18
C LEU A 256 -11.27 -25.60 21.16
N ALA A 257 -11.14 -26.80 21.73
CA ALA A 257 -10.08 -27.16 22.69
C ALA A 257 -8.78 -27.65 22.03
#